data_AF-A0A1V6EP48-F1
#
_entry.id   AF-A0A1V6EP48-F1
#
_cell.length_a   1.000
_cell.length_b   1.000
_cell.length_c   1.000
_cell.angle_alpha   90.00
_cell.angle_beta   90.00
_cell.angle_gamma   90.00
#
_symmetry.space_group_name_H-M   'P 1'
#
loop_
_entity.id
_entity.type
_entity.pdbx_description
1 polymer ?
#
loop_
_entity_poly.entity_id
_entity_poly.type
_entity_poly.pdbx_seq_one_letter_code
_entity_poly.pdbx_strand_id
1 'polypeptide(L)'
;MIDFAVKEFGLPDNLKLSIHSGSDKFSIYPVMGELIRKYDKGIHVKTAGTTWLEEIIGLAMADEEALDLAKAIYESALGRFDELCGPYATVIDIDKKQLPTPKEVEKWTGEKFANTLRHIPDNPDYNPHFRQLIHVGYKVAAEYGKEYTDALKRNKAVVAEQVIANIYDRHILRMFA
;
A
#
# COMPACT_ATOMS: atom_id res chain seq x y z
N MET A 1 26.17 15.26 3.12
CA MET A 1 26.27 14.11 2.18
C MET A 1 25.87 14.53 0.76
N ILE A 2 24.67 15.07 0.53
CA ILE A 2 24.26 15.55 -0.81
C ILE A 2 25.21 16.63 -1.34
N ASP A 3 25.50 17.69 -0.57
CA ASP A 3 26.44 18.75 -1.00
C ASP A 3 27.84 18.22 -1.30
N PHE A 4 28.28 17.25 -0.51
CA PHE A 4 29.54 16.56 -0.73
C PHE A 4 29.52 15.81 -2.06
N ALA A 5 28.46 15.03 -2.34
CA ALA A 5 28.34 14.29 -3.59
C ALA A 5 28.23 15.22 -4.83
N VAL A 6 27.50 16.33 -4.71
CA VAL A 6 27.43 17.37 -5.75
C VAL A 6 28.82 17.91 -6.06
N LYS A 7 29.57 18.32 -5.02
CA LYS A 7 30.92 18.88 -5.16
C LYS A 7 31.92 17.85 -5.71
N GLU A 8 31.94 16.65 -5.14
CA GLU A 8 32.95 15.62 -5.42
C GLU A 8 32.77 15.00 -6.80
N PHE A 9 31.52 14.78 -7.22
CA PHE A 9 31.20 14.06 -8.46
C PHE A 9 30.63 14.95 -9.57
N GLY A 10 30.52 16.27 -9.36
CA GLY A 10 29.97 17.21 -10.35
C GLY A 10 28.50 16.93 -10.69
N LEU A 11 27.71 16.48 -9.71
CA LEU A 11 26.28 16.20 -9.90
C LEU A 11 25.47 17.52 -9.93
N PRO A 12 24.23 17.51 -10.46
CA PRO A 12 23.38 18.70 -10.44
C PRO A 12 23.11 19.24 -9.02
N ASP A 13 23.11 20.56 -8.86
CA ASP A 13 22.88 21.24 -7.57
C ASP A 13 21.52 20.89 -6.93
N ASN A 14 20.55 20.49 -7.76
CA ASN A 14 19.21 20.09 -7.35
C ASN A 14 19.08 18.58 -7.05
N LEU A 15 20.19 17.89 -6.78
CA LEU A 15 20.20 16.48 -6.38
C LEU A 15 19.28 16.25 -5.17
N LYS A 16 18.47 15.19 -5.25
CA LYS A 16 17.45 14.87 -4.25
C LYS A 16 17.76 13.56 -3.54
N LEU A 17 17.34 13.46 -2.28
CA LEU A 17 17.34 12.19 -1.56
C LEU A 17 16.23 11.28 -2.12
N SER A 18 16.59 10.09 -2.60
CA SER A 18 15.61 9.11 -3.10
C SER A 18 15.34 8.05 -2.04
N ILE A 19 14.08 7.91 -1.64
CA ILE A 19 13.63 6.90 -0.67
C ILE A 19 12.87 5.81 -1.41
N HIS A 20 13.51 4.64 -1.49
CA HIS A 20 12.89 3.41 -1.99
C HIS A 20 12.04 2.78 -0.89
N SER A 21 10.95 2.09 -1.28
CA SER A 21 9.99 1.52 -0.33
C SER A 21 9.46 2.55 0.69
N GLY A 22 9.30 3.79 0.23
CA GLY A 22 9.04 4.94 1.07
C GLY A 22 7.61 5.01 1.60
N SER A 23 6.70 4.19 1.08
CA SER A 23 5.33 4.14 1.55
C SER A 23 5.20 3.55 2.95
N ASP A 24 4.21 4.02 3.71
CA ASP A 24 3.86 3.54 5.05
C ASP A 24 4.98 3.67 6.09
N LYS A 25 6.00 4.50 5.81
CA LYS A 25 7.12 4.77 6.72
C LYS A 25 6.81 5.97 7.65
N PHE A 26 5.61 5.97 8.23
CA PHE A 26 5.08 7.13 8.96
C PHE A 26 5.95 7.56 10.16
N SER A 27 6.64 6.61 10.81
CA SER A 27 7.53 6.91 11.94
C SER A 27 8.75 7.76 11.56
N ILE A 28 9.21 7.69 10.30
CA ILE A 28 10.39 8.44 9.84
C ILE A 28 10.03 9.68 9.03
N TYR A 29 8.78 9.87 8.63
CA TYR A 29 8.35 11.04 7.85
C TYR A 29 8.65 12.38 8.53
N PRO A 30 8.39 12.59 9.83
CA PRO A 30 8.75 13.84 10.50
C PRO A 30 10.26 14.12 10.44
N VAL A 31 11.08 13.08 10.66
CA VAL A 31 12.54 13.18 10.60
C VAL A 31 13.02 13.50 9.19
N MET A 32 12.43 12.84 8.17
CA MET A 32 12.74 13.12 6.76
C MET A 32 12.41 14.57 6.41
N GLY A 33 11.22 15.06 6.78
CA GLY A 33 10.80 16.43 6.56
C GLY A 33 11.72 17.46 7.22
N GLU A 34 12.07 17.23 8.49
CA GLU A 34 13.01 18.07 9.24
C GLU A 34 14.37 18.17 8.53
N LEU A 35 14.96 17.04 8.15
CA LEU A 35 16.28 17.01 7.53
C LEU A 35 16.30 17.70 6.16
N ILE A 36 15.29 17.46 5.33
CA ILE A 36 15.16 18.08 4.00
C ILE A 36 15.04 19.61 4.13
N ARG A 37 14.25 20.11 5.09
CA ARG A 37 14.16 21.56 5.38
C ARG A 37 15.47 22.13 5.94
N LYS A 38 16.08 21.44 6.91
CA LYS A 38 17.33 21.87 7.56
C LYS A 38 18.47 22.08 6.56
N TYR A 39 18.57 21.21 5.55
CA TYR A 39 19.66 21.26 4.57
C TYR A 39 19.25 21.88 3.23
N ASP A 40 18.02 22.39 3.11
CA ASP A 40 17.45 22.94 1.87
C ASP A 40 17.67 22.01 0.66
N LYS A 41 17.27 20.73 0.82
CA LYS A 41 17.41 19.70 -0.22
C LYS A 41 16.06 19.16 -0.67
N GLY A 42 15.99 18.65 -1.89
CA GLY A 42 14.79 17.99 -2.39
C GLY A 42 14.71 16.52 -1.98
N ILE A 43 13.50 15.96 -2.04
CA ILE A 43 13.24 14.54 -1.81
C ILE A 43 12.44 13.92 -2.97
N HIS A 44 12.66 12.63 -3.21
CA HIS A 44 11.89 11.80 -4.10
C HIS A 44 11.46 10.53 -3.35
N VAL A 45 10.17 10.36 -3.11
CA VAL A 45 9.64 9.22 -2.33
C VAL A 45 8.86 8.31 -3.25
N LYS A 46 9.28 7.04 -3.30
CA LYS A 46 8.66 6.02 -4.15
C LYS A 46 7.56 5.30 -3.38
N THR A 47 6.33 5.48 -3.84
CA THR A 47 5.17 4.65 -3.49
C THR A 47 4.78 3.81 -4.70
N ALA A 48 4.22 2.62 -4.48
CA ALA A 48 3.70 1.78 -5.57
C ALA A 48 2.65 0.81 -5.01
N GLY A 49 3.10 -0.24 -4.32
CA GLY A 49 2.23 -1.33 -3.89
C GLY A 49 1.13 -0.91 -2.90
N THR A 50 1.30 0.21 -2.19
CA THR A 50 0.24 0.75 -1.32
C THR A 50 -0.89 1.43 -2.08
N THR A 51 -0.66 2.00 -3.27
CA THR A 51 -1.76 2.51 -4.12
C THR A 51 -2.70 1.37 -4.49
N TRP A 52 -2.13 0.23 -4.90
CA TRP A 52 -2.86 -1.01 -5.16
C TRP A 52 -3.69 -1.47 -3.94
N LEU A 53 -3.13 -1.39 -2.73
CA LEU A 53 -3.88 -1.73 -1.52
C LEU A 53 -5.07 -0.80 -1.29
N GLU A 54 -4.93 0.50 -1.57
CA GLU A 54 -6.03 1.44 -1.42
C GLU A 54 -7.09 1.29 -2.52
N GLU A 55 -6.73 0.80 -3.71
CA GLU A 55 -7.71 0.40 -4.73
C GLU A 55 -8.57 -0.77 -4.23
N ILE A 56 -7.97 -1.76 -3.59
CA ILE A 56 -8.70 -2.89 -2.98
C ILE A 56 -9.55 -2.43 -1.80
N ILE A 57 -9.04 -1.53 -0.95
CA ILE A 57 -9.85 -0.91 0.12
C ILE A 57 -11.04 -0.16 -0.49
N GLY A 58 -10.83 0.59 -1.58
CA GLY A 58 -11.88 1.31 -2.29
C GLY A 58 -12.96 0.39 -2.85
N LEU A 59 -12.58 -0.74 -3.43
CA LEU A 59 -13.52 -1.77 -3.89
C LEU A 59 -14.27 -2.41 -2.72
N ALA A 60 -13.58 -2.76 -1.64
CA ALA A 60 -14.21 -3.34 -0.45
C ALA A 60 -15.24 -2.39 0.19
N MET A 61 -15.01 -1.08 0.12
CA MET A 61 -15.90 -0.04 0.67
C MET A 61 -16.99 0.43 -0.29
N ALA A 62 -17.07 -0.11 -1.50
CA ALA A 62 -18.03 0.32 -2.51
C ALA A 62 -19.36 -0.45 -2.38
N ASP A 63 -19.70 -1.26 -3.38
CA ASP A 63 -20.90 -2.10 -3.40
C ASP A 63 -20.57 -3.58 -3.15
N GLU A 64 -21.61 -4.42 -3.05
CA GLU A 64 -21.48 -5.86 -2.77
C GLU A 64 -20.67 -6.58 -3.86
N GLU A 65 -20.87 -6.23 -5.13
CA GLU A 65 -20.14 -6.82 -6.26
C GLU A 65 -18.62 -6.51 -6.17
N ALA A 66 -18.27 -5.27 -5.84
CA ALA A 66 -16.88 -4.85 -5.67
C ALA A 66 -16.23 -5.49 -4.44
N LEU A 67 -16.99 -5.65 -3.35
CA LEU A 67 -16.53 -6.36 -2.16
C LEU A 67 -16.28 -7.85 -2.46
N ASP A 68 -17.16 -8.51 -3.21
CA ASP A 68 -16.99 -9.90 -3.60
C ASP A 68 -15.73 -10.10 -4.46
N LEU A 69 -15.45 -9.16 -5.37
CA LEU A 69 -14.19 -9.16 -6.12
C LEU A 69 -12.96 -9.03 -5.20
N ALA A 70 -12.98 -8.12 -4.22
CA ALA A 70 -11.89 -7.97 -3.26
C ALA A 70 -11.66 -9.25 -2.42
N LYS A 71 -12.76 -9.91 -2.00
CA LYS A 71 -12.72 -11.20 -1.28
C LYS A 71 -12.16 -12.33 -2.16
N ALA A 72 -12.58 -12.40 -3.43
CA ALA A 72 -12.09 -13.40 -4.39
C ALA A 72 -10.59 -13.25 -4.69
N ILE A 73 -10.11 -12.00 -4.79
CA ILE A 73 -8.67 -11.71 -4.91
C ILE A 73 -7.91 -12.23 -3.69
N TYR A 74 -8.42 -12.00 -2.48
CA TYR A 74 -7.81 -12.52 -1.26
C TYR A 74 -7.77 -14.05 -1.23
N GLU A 75 -8.90 -14.71 -1.54
CA GLU A 75 -8.99 -16.17 -1.58
C GLU A 75 -7.98 -16.77 -2.56
N SER A 76 -7.89 -16.24 -3.77
CA SER A 76 -6.92 -16.66 -4.78
C SER A 76 -5.48 -16.41 -4.34
N ALA A 77 -5.20 -15.26 -3.72
CA ALA A 77 -3.87 -14.95 -3.18
C ALA A 77 -3.45 -15.92 -2.08
N LEU A 78 -4.37 -16.27 -1.17
CA LEU A 78 -4.11 -17.25 -0.12
C LEU A 78 -3.90 -18.67 -0.69
N GLY A 79 -4.68 -19.06 -1.69
CA GLY A 79 -4.51 -20.33 -2.40
C GLY A 79 -3.18 -20.46 -3.12
N ARG A 80 -2.58 -19.33 -3.51
CA ARG A 80 -1.29 -19.24 -4.22
C ARG A 80 -0.17 -18.64 -3.36
N PHE A 81 -0.29 -18.77 -2.04
CA PHE A 81 0.63 -18.16 -1.08
C PHE A 81 2.12 -18.38 -1.43
N ASP A 82 2.54 -19.61 -1.66
CA ASP A 82 3.96 -19.93 -1.87
C ASP A 82 4.50 -19.31 -3.17
N GLU A 83 3.69 -19.29 -4.24
CA GLU A 83 4.03 -18.66 -5.52
C GLU A 83 4.20 -17.14 -5.37
N LEU A 84 3.25 -16.49 -4.72
CA LEU A 84 3.20 -15.03 -4.62
C LEU A 84 4.21 -14.49 -3.61
N CYS A 85 4.43 -15.21 -2.51
CA CYS A 85 5.36 -14.81 -1.45
C CYS A 85 6.83 -15.11 -1.79
N GLY A 86 7.11 -16.15 -2.59
CA GLY A 86 8.47 -16.61 -2.89
C GLY A 86 9.44 -15.50 -3.34
N PRO A 87 9.09 -14.67 -4.35
CA PRO A 87 9.96 -13.58 -4.81
C PRO A 87 10.21 -12.47 -3.78
N TYR A 88 9.37 -12.39 -2.74
CA TYR A 88 9.42 -11.35 -1.71
C TYR A 88 9.81 -11.88 -0.33
N ALA A 89 10.21 -13.15 -0.22
CA ALA A 89 10.46 -13.83 1.06
C ALA A 89 11.48 -13.12 1.96
N THR A 90 12.38 -12.30 1.39
CA THR A 90 13.37 -11.52 2.14
C THR A 90 12.86 -10.18 2.69
N VAL A 91 11.66 -9.75 2.29
CA VAL A 91 11.10 -8.43 2.63
C VAL A 91 9.68 -8.47 3.21
N ILE A 92 9.08 -9.65 3.33
CA ILE A 92 7.78 -9.88 3.98
C ILE A 92 7.95 -10.67 5.27
N ASP A 93 6.98 -10.55 6.17
CA ASP A 93 6.94 -11.23 7.47
C ASP A 93 5.53 -11.75 7.73
N ILE A 94 5.13 -12.76 6.96
CA ILE A 94 3.78 -13.33 7.01
C ILE A 94 3.79 -14.62 7.81
N ASP A 95 3.11 -14.61 8.96
CA ASP A 95 2.68 -15.84 9.62
C ASP A 95 1.37 -16.31 9.00
N LYS A 96 1.43 -17.42 8.26
CA LYS A 96 0.26 -18.01 7.59
C LYS A 96 -0.85 -18.40 8.58
N LYS A 97 -0.53 -18.67 9.85
CA LYS A 97 -1.53 -19.01 10.88
C LYS A 97 -2.35 -17.82 11.34
N GLN A 98 -1.84 -16.61 11.11
CA GLN A 98 -2.51 -15.35 11.44
C GLN A 98 -3.39 -14.84 10.30
N LEU A 99 -3.46 -15.57 9.18
CA LEU A 99 -4.31 -15.22 8.05
C LEU A 99 -5.72 -15.79 8.26
N PRO A 100 -6.78 -14.98 8.07
CA PRO A 100 -8.15 -15.47 8.13
C PRO A 100 -8.42 -16.45 6.99
N THR A 101 -9.24 -17.46 7.25
CA THR A 101 -9.67 -18.40 6.21
C THR A 101 -10.60 -17.72 5.19
N PRO A 102 -10.69 -18.22 3.94
CA PRO A 102 -11.63 -17.67 2.97
C PRO A 102 -13.08 -17.65 3.47
N LYS A 103 -13.49 -18.69 4.20
CA LYS A 103 -14.84 -18.79 4.83
C LYS A 103 -15.10 -17.74 5.91
N GLU A 104 -14.06 -17.25 6.59
CA GLU A 104 -14.20 -16.14 7.54
C GLU A 104 -14.35 -14.83 6.79
N VAL A 105 -13.49 -14.60 5.78
CA VAL A 105 -13.49 -13.36 4.97
C VAL A 105 -14.76 -13.22 4.12
N GLU A 106 -15.33 -14.32 3.63
CA GLU A 106 -16.60 -14.34 2.91
C GLU A 106 -17.73 -13.64 3.68
N LYS A 107 -17.74 -13.79 5.02
CA LYS A 107 -18.75 -13.22 5.91
C LYS A 107 -18.49 -11.77 6.29
N TRP A 108 -17.36 -11.19 5.88
CA TRP A 108 -17.00 -9.83 6.26
C TRP A 108 -17.82 -8.79 5.52
N THR A 109 -18.09 -7.70 6.23
CA THR A 109 -18.53 -6.45 5.63
C THR A 109 -17.34 -5.76 4.94
N GLY A 110 -17.66 -4.79 4.06
CA GLY A 110 -16.65 -3.94 3.44
C GLY A 110 -15.75 -3.23 4.45
N GLU A 111 -16.35 -2.69 5.51
CA GLU A 111 -15.64 -2.00 6.59
C GLU A 111 -14.66 -2.92 7.32
N LYS A 112 -15.07 -4.15 7.65
CA LYS A 112 -14.19 -5.13 8.29
C LYS A 112 -13.01 -5.48 7.38
N PHE A 113 -13.26 -5.75 6.10
CA PHE A 113 -12.19 -6.03 5.12
C PHE A 113 -11.22 -4.85 5.00
N ALA A 114 -11.75 -3.64 4.84
CA ALA A 114 -10.98 -2.42 4.71
C ALA A 114 -10.14 -2.13 5.95
N ASN A 115 -10.69 -2.26 7.16
CA ASN A 115 -9.98 -2.02 8.40
C ASN A 115 -8.88 -3.07 8.63
N THR A 116 -9.12 -4.32 8.24
CA THR A 116 -8.09 -5.36 8.29
C THR A 116 -6.93 -5.10 7.33
N LEU A 117 -7.21 -4.52 6.15
CA LEU A 117 -6.21 -4.21 5.14
C LEU A 117 -5.44 -2.91 5.40
N ARG A 118 -6.12 -1.87 5.91
CA ARG A 118 -5.59 -0.51 6.02
C ARG A 118 -4.54 -0.41 7.11
N HIS A 119 -3.41 0.22 6.81
CA HIS A 119 -2.30 0.36 7.76
C HIS A 119 -2.58 1.39 8.87
N ILE A 120 -3.37 0.97 9.85
CA ILE A 120 -3.65 1.67 11.09
C ILE A 120 -3.30 0.70 12.22
N PRO A 121 -2.05 0.72 12.74
CA PRO A 121 -1.59 -0.25 13.75
C PRO A 121 -2.47 -0.34 14.99
N ASP A 122 -3.10 0.76 15.39
CA ASP A 122 -3.95 0.83 16.59
C ASP A 122 -5.40 0.39 16.34
N ASN A 123 -5.77 0.07 15.09
CA ASN A 123 -7.10 -0.44 14.78
C ASN A 123 -7.17 -1.94 15.16
N PRO A 124 -8.14 -2.37 15.97
CA PRO A 124 -8.25 -3.76 16.42
C PRO A 124 -8.46 -4.77 15.27
N ASP A 125 -8.98 -4.32 14.13
CA ASP A 125 -9.17 -5.19 12.96
C ASP A 125 -7.92 -5.34 12.12
N TYR A 126 -6.93 -4.44 12.25
CA TYR A 126 -5.75 -4.40 11.40
C TYR A 126 -4.95 -5.69 11.50
N ASN A 127 -4.63 -6.28 10.35
CA ASN A 127 -3.81 -7.47 10.28
C ASN A 127 -2.62 -7.25 9.31
N PRO A 128 -1.39 -7.12 9.82
CA PRO A 128 -0.21 -6.88 8.98
C PRO A 128 0.07 -8.04 8.02
N HIS A 129 -0.24 -9.28 8.40
CA HIS A 129 -0.05 -10.46 7.57
C HIS A 129 -1.03 -10.47 6.39
N PHE A 130 -2.29 -10.13 6.64
CA PHE A 130 -3.31 -9.97 5.60
C PHE A 130 -2.91 -8.88 4.61
N ARG A 131 -2.46 -7.72 5.12
CA ARG A 131 -1.98 -6.61 4.29
C ARG A 131 -0.81 -7.03 3.40
N GLN A 132 0.19 -7.70 3.96
CA GLN A 132 1.36 -8.14 3.20
C GLN A 132 1.00 -9.19 2.13
N LEU A 133 0.09 -10.12 2.41
CA LEU A 133 -0.37 -11.08 1.42
C LEU A 133 -1.04 -10.39 0.23
N ILE A 134 -1.98 -9.47 0.48
CA ILE A 134 -2.62 -8.71 -0.60
C ILE A 134 -1.60 -7.82 -1.32
N HIS A 135 -0.63 -7.25 -0.60
CA HIS A 135 0.42 -6.40 -1.18
C HIS A 135 1.24 -7.14 -2.25
N VAL A 136 1.59 -8.41 -2.02
CA VAL A 136 2.27 -9.25 -3.03
C VAL A 136 1.32 -9.95 -3.99
N GLY A 137 0.01 -9.90 -3.72
CA GLY A 137 -1.06 -10.49 -4.52
C GLY A 137 -1.51 -9.68 -5.73
N TYR A 138 -0.86 -8.57 -6.08
CA TYR A 138 -1.24 -7.73 -7.22
C TYR A 138 -1.32 -8.50 -8.56
N LYS A 139 -0.53 -9.58 -8.71
CA LYS A 139 -0.58 -10.48 -9.87
C LYS A 139 -1.98 -11.09 -10.05
N VAL A 140 -2.67 -11.42 -8.96
CA VAL A 140 -4.02 -11.98 -8.99
C VAL A 140 -4.99 -10.98 -9.62
N ALA A 141 -5.01 -9.72 -9.20
CA ALA A 141 -5.89 -8.73 -9.83
C ALA A 141 -5.55 -8.46 -11.29
N ALA A 142 -4.27 -8.52 -11.67
CA ALA A 142 -3.88 -8.40 -13.06
C ALA A 142 -4.50 -9.51 -13.93
N GLU A 143 -4.64 -10.73 -13.39
CA GLU A 143 -5.25 -11.86 -14.07
C GLU A 143 -6.78 -11.72 -14.24
N TYR A 144 -7.46 -10.98 -13.35
CA TYR A 144 -8.87 -10.58 -13.54
C TYR A 144 -9.07 -9.57 -14.68
N GLY A 145 -8.01 -8.86 -15.09
CA GLY A 145 -7.99 -8.02 -16.29
C GLY A 145 -9.12 -6.99 -16.34
N LYS A 146 -10.04 -7.16 -17.30
CA LYS A 146 -11.13 -6.21 -17.55
C LYS A 146 -12.14 -6.17 -16.40
N GLU A 147 -12.37 -7.29 -15.71
CA GLU A 147 -13.28 -7.33 -14.56
C GLU A 147 -12.80 -6.39 -13.45
N TYR A 148 -11.53 -6.51 -13.08
CA TYR A 148 -10.90 -5.64 -12.09
C TYR A 148 -10.88 -4.18 -12.53
N THR A 149 -10.38 -3.90 -13.73
CA THR A 149 -10.26 -2.51 -14.20
C THR A 149 -11.60 -1.82 -14.43
N ASP A 150 -12.65 -2.55 -14.79
CA ASP A 150 -14.00 -1.97 -14.90
C ASP A 150 -14.65 -1.79 -13.54
N ALA A 151 -14.40 -2.66 -12.55
CA ALA A 151 -14.82 -2.44 -11.17
C ALA A 151 -14.22 -1.14 -10.60
N LEU A 152 -12.93 -0.87 -10.87
CA LEU A 152 -12.29 0.41 -10.50
C LEU A 152 -12.95 1.62 -11.17
N LYS A 153 -13.35 1.50 -12.45
CA LYS A 153 -14.02 2.60 -13.17
C LYS A 153 -15.43 2.84 -12.64
N ARG A 154 -16.21 1.77 -12.39
CA ARG A 154 -17.55 1.87 -11.80
C ARG A 154 -17.50 2.53 -10.43
N ASN A 155 -16.54 2.14 -9.60
CA ASN A 155 -16.37 2.59 -8.22
C ASN A 155 -15.34 3.72 -8.05
N LYS A 156 -15.09 4.48 -9.13
CA LYS A 156 -14.02 5.49 -9.20
C LYS A 156 -14.06 6.50 -8.06
N ALA A 157 -15.24 6.95 -7.65
CA ALA A 157 -15.37 7.96 -6.60
C ALA A 157 -14.79 7.47 -5.27
N VAL A 158 -15.25 6.30 -4.79
CA VAL A 158 -14.79 5.70 -3.53
C VAL A 158 -13.32 5.31 -3.62
N VAL A 159 -12.90 4.67 -4.72
CA VAL A 159 -11.50 4.30 -4.95
C VAL A 159 -10.58 5.53 -4.94
N ALA A 160 -10.96 6.60 -5.63
CA ALA A 160 -10.17 7.82 -5.68
C ALA A 160 -10.05 8.47 -4.30
N GLU A 161 -11.11 8.46 -3.49
CA GLU A 161 -11.07 8.95 -2.11
C GLU A 161 -10.00 8.21 -1.29
N GLN A 162 -9.98 6.87 -1.36
CA GLN A 162 -8.99 6.06 -0.63
C GLN A 162 -7.57 6.34 -1.10
N VAL A 163 -7.35 6.38 -2.42
CA VAL A 163 -6.04 6.64 -3.01
C VAL A 163 -5.54 8.05 -2.66
N ILE A 164 -6.41 9.07 -2.74
CA ILE A 164 -6.06 10.46 -2.40
C ILE A 164 -5.74 10.59 -0.92
N ALA A 165 -6.58 10.06 -0.03
CA ALA A 165 -6.34 10.11 1.41
C ALA A 165 -5.00 9.45 1.78
N ASN A 166 -4.65 8.34 1.11
CA ASN A 166 -3.36 7.72 1.32
C ASN A 166 -2.19 8.57 0.81
N ILE A 167 -2.21 9.04 -0.43
CA ILE A 167 -1.09 9.79 -1.02
C ILE A 167 -0.95 11.17 -0.39
N TYR A 168 -2.04 11.92 -0.29
CA TYR A 168 -2.01 13.30 0.14
C TYR A 168 -1.96 13.40 1.67
N ASP A 169 -2.97 12.87 2.38
CA ASP A 169 -3.08 13.09 3.82
C ASP A 169 -2.07 12.27 4.61
N ARG A 170 -1.93 10.99 4.29
CA ARG A 170 -1.09 10.08 5.07
C ARG A 170 0.39 10.17 4.70
N HIS A 171 0.72 10.48 3.45
CA HIS A 171 2.12 10.55 3.00
C HIS A 171 2.63 11.98 2.88
N ILE A 172 2.07 12.79 1.99
CA ILE A 172 2.59 14.13 1.69
C ILE A 172 2.45 15.04 2.92
N LEU A 173 1.24 15.22 3.46
CA LEU A 173 1.02 16.14 4.57
C LEU A 173 1.84 15.76 5.81
N ARG A 174 1.90 14.48 6.18
CA ARG A 174 2.70 14.03 7.34
C ARG A 174 4.20 14.25 7.18
N MET A 175 4.71 14.18 5.96
CA MET A 175 6.14 14.42 5.68
C MET A 175 6.50 15.90 5.73
N PHE A 176 5.55 16.78 5.40
CA PHE A 176 5.76 18.23 5.37
C PHE A 176 5.10 18.99 6.52
N ALA A 177 4.49 18.28 7.47
CA ALA A 177 4.00 18.83 8.73
C ALA A 177 5.13 19.47 9.56
#